data_AF-A0A2M8IU92-F1
#
_entry.id   AF-A0A2M8IU92-F1
#
_cell.length_a   1.000
_cell.length_b   1.000
_cell.length_c   1.000
_cell.angle_alpha   90.00
_cell.angle_beta   90.00
_cell.angle_gamma   90.00
#
_symmetry.space_group_name_H-M   'P 1'
#
loop_
_entity.id
_entity.type
_entity.pdbx_description
1 polymer ?
#
loop_
_entity_poly.entity_id
_entity_poly.type
_entity_poly.pdbx_seq_one_letter_code
_entity_poly.pdbx_strand_id
1 'polypeptide(L)'
;TVRAGQPAALYPSAAARQAEIARGATLPDRALRHLFQHSEVHLNVEWRDLSDADWQACGTDLAGQPLPLCDTPYLRARELWLHALDLDAGARLRDMPAEFVAALAAELDTRAGDSAETAVQAHFGAGRRPFGVAGAKLPEDWPY
;
A
#
# COMPACT_ATOMS: atom_id res chain seq x y z
N THR A 1 10.12 -2.76 -18.86
CA THR A 1 9.52 -1.91 -17.80
C THR A 1 8.79 -0.76 -18.47
N VAL A 2 7.91 -0.03 -17.78
CA VAL A 2 7.16 1.08 -18.39
C VAL A 2 8.10 2.13 -19.00
N ARG A 3 9.26 2.38 -18.36
CA ARG A 3 10.37 3.18 -18.92
C ARG A 3 10.90 2.72 -20.29
N ALA A 4 10.76 1.44 -20.63
CA ALA A 4 11.17 0.89 -21.93
C ALA A 4 10.04 0.93 -22.98
N GLY A 5 8.94 1.66 -22.71
CA GLY A 5 7.78 1.74 -23.60
C GLY A 5 6.93 0.47 -23.67
N GLN A 6 7.14 -0.48 -22.74
CA GLN A 6 6.38 -1.72 -22.68
C GLN A 6 5.34 -1.66 -21.56
N PRO A 7 4.07 -2.00 -21.82
CA PRO A 7 3.07 -2.15 -20.76
C PRO A 7 3.59 -3.12 -19.71
N ALA A 8 3.79 -2.63 -18.49
CA ALA A 8 4.19 -3.47 -17.37
C ALA A 8 2.97 -3.70 -16.48
N ALA A 9 2.60 -4.97 -16.32
CA ALA A 9 1.62 -5.35 -15.31
C ALA A 9 2.23 -5.16 -13.92
N LEU A 10 1.43 -4.67 -12.98
CA LEU A 10 1.84 -4.51 -11.57
C LEU A 10 2.26 -5.87 -10.97
N TYR A 11 1.59 -6.95 -11.38
CA TYR A 11 1.97 -8.32 -11.08
C TYR A 11 1.71 -9.22 -12.29
N PRO A 12 2.48 -10.32 -12.46
CA PRO A 12 2.24 -11.28 -13.54
C PRO A 12 0.87 -11.98 -13.45
N SER A 13 0.39 -12.23 -12.23
CA SER A 13 -0.95 -12.76 -11.95
C SER A 13 -1.31 -12.60 -10.47
N ALA A 14 -2.59 -12.78 -10.13
CA ALA A 14 -3.03 -12.83 -8.73
C ALA A 14 -2.37 -13.99 -7.96
N ALA A 15 -2.17 -15.14 -8.59
CA ALA A 15 -1.50 -16.29 -7.99
C ALA A 15 -0.02 -16.03 -7.71
N ALA A 16 0.68 -15.36 -8.64
CA ALA A 16 2.07 -14.95 -8.45
C ALA A 16 2.19 -13.98 -7.26
N ARG A 17 1.33 -12.96 -7.19
CA ARG A 17 1.27 -12.04 -6.04
C ARG A 17 1.05 -12.78 -4.72
N GLN A 18 0.10 -13.72 -4.69
CA GLN A 18 -0.19 -14.48 -3.46
C GLN A 18 0.99 -15.36 -3.03
N ALA A 19 1.69 -15.98 -3.98
CA ALA A 19 2.87 -16.80 -3.71
C ALA A 19 4.04 -15.95 -3.18
N GLU A 20 4.27 -14.76 -3.74
CA GLU A 20 5.28 -13.82 -3.26
C GLU A 20 4.99 -13.34 -1.84
N ILE A 21 3.73 -12.99 -1.53
CA ILE A 21 3.31 -12.62 -0.16
C ILE A 21 3.51 -13.78 0.80
N ALA A 22 3.06 -14.99 0.44
CA ALA A 22 3.20 -16.18 1.28
C ALA A 22 4.67 -16.49 1.57
N ARG A 23 5.54 -16.37 0.55
CA ARG A 23 6.99 -16.51 0.73
C ARG A 23 7.56 -15.42 1.62
N GLY A 24 7.19 -14.16 1.39
CA GLY A 24 7.63 -13.02 2.20
C GLY A 24 7.28 -13.19 3.68
N ALA A 25 6.08 -13.68 3.98
CA ALA A 25 5.63 -13.93 5.35
C ALA A 25 6.47 -14.97 6.12
N THR A 26 7.28 -15.78 5.44
CA THR A 26 8.20 -16.75 6.07
C THR A 26 9.58 -16.17 6.38
N LEU A 27 9.86 -14.94 5.96
CA LEU A 27 11.18 -14.32 6.15
C LEU A 27 11.37 -13.84 7.60
N PRO A 28 12.62 -13.85 8.11
CA PRO A 28 12.94 -13.20 9.37
C PRO A 28 12.58 -11.71 9.37
N ASP A 29 12.23 -11.18 10.54
CA ASP A 29 11.88 -9.77 10.76
C ASP A 29 12.94 -8.80 10.19
N ARG A 30 14.23 -9.07 10.43
CA ARG A 30 15.35 -8.26 9.87
C ARG A 30 15.35 -8.24 8.34
N ALA A 31 14.99 -9.36 7.71
CA ALA A 31 14.94 -9.46 6.26
C ALA A 31 13.75 -8.67 5.70
N LEU A 32 12.60 -8.70 6.37
CA LEU A 32 11.43 -7.89 6.00
C LEU A 32 11.71 -6.39 6.10
N ARG A 33 12.41 -5.94 7.15
CA ARG A 33 12.82 -4.53 7.30
C ARG A 33 13.75 -4.08 6.17
N HIS A 34 14.77 -4.89 5.86
CA HIS A 34 15.67 -4.60 4.75
C HIS A 34 14.94 -4.61 3.40
N LEU A 35 14.02 -5.55 3.18
CA LEU A 35 13.21 -5.61 1.98
C LEU A 35 12.37 -4.34 1.81
N PHE A 36 11.70 -3.90 2.89
CA PHE A 36 10.93 -2.66 2.87
C PHE A 36 11.80 -1.45 2.54
N GLN A 37 12.92 -1.25 3.26
CA GLN A 37 13.86 -0.15 3.03
C GLN A 37 14.40 -0.15 1.59
N HIS A 38 14.79 -1.31 1.07
CA HIS A 38 15.27 -1.43 -0.30
C HIS A 38 14.18 -1.06 -1.32
N SER A 39 12.95 -1.57 -1.13
CA SER A 39 11.83 -1.30 -2.03
C SER A 39 11.40 0.18 -2.03
N GLU A 40 11.48 0.84 -0.88
CA GLU A 40 11.15 2.25 -0.71
C GLU A 40 12.16 3.13 -1.45
N VAL A 41 13.46 2.91 -1.24
CA VAL A 41 14.52 3.61 -1.96
C VAL A 41 14.41 3.40 -3.47
N HIS A 42 14.20 2.15 -3.91
CA HIS A 42 14.10 1.83 -5.33
C HIS A 42 12.90 2.55 -5.99
N LEU A 43 11.70 2.47 -5.39
CA LEU A 43 10.53 3.16 -5.92
C LEU A 43 10.74 4.69 -5.98
N ASN A 44 11.38 5.26 -4.97
CA ASN A 44 11.67 6.70 -4.94
C ASN A 44 12.71 7.10 -6.00
N VAL A 45 13.69 6.25 -6.32
CA VAL A 45 14.57 6.46 -7.49
C VAL A 45 13.76 6.41 -8.77
N GLU A 46 12.92 5.38 -8.94
CA GLU A 46 12.12 5.21 -10.15
C GLU A 46 11.22 6.42 -10.41
N TRP A 47 10.53 6.96 -9.41
CA TRP A 47 9.73 8.18 -9.57
C TRP A 47 10.56 9.42 -9.91
N ARG A 48 11.75 9.57 -9.32
CA ARG A 48 12.59 10.76 -9.54
C ARG A 48 13.18 10.84 -10.94
N ASP A 49 13.44 9.71 -11.60
CA ASP A 49 13.92 9.73 -12.99
C ASP A 49 12.82 9.52 -14.05
N LEU A 50 11.53 9.56 -13.69
CA LEU A 50 10.47 9.67 -14.69
C LEU A 50 10.49 11.06 -15.32
N SER A 51 10.50 11.12 -16.66
CA SER A 51 10.24 12.35 -17.40
C SER A 51 8.75 12.73 -17.36
N ASP A 52 8.42 13.96 -17.77
CA ASP A 52 7.02 14.40 -17.90
C ASP A 52 6.20 13.47 -18.81
N ALA A 53 6.82 12.94 -19.87
CA ALA A 53 6.19 11.99 -20.77
C ALA A 53 5.99 10.61 -20.12
N ASP A 54 6.96 10.14 -19.33
CA ASP A 54 6.85 8.87 -18.62
C ASP A 54 5.75 8.90 -17.56
N TRP A 55 5.54 10.05 -16.90
CA TRP A 55 4.42 10.23 -15.97
C TRP A 55 3.04 10.07 -16.61
N GLN A 56 2.92 10.29 -17.92
CA GLN A 56 1.68 10.10 -18.69
C GLN A 56 1.51 8.65 -19.18
N ALA A 57 2.49 7.77 -18.97
CA ALA A 57 2.39 6.38 -19.36
C ALA A 57 1.47 5.58 -18.41
N CYS A 58 0.95 4.45 -18.92
CA CYS A 58 0.14 3.52 -18.15
C CYS A 58 0.82 2.16 -18.01
N GLY A 59 0.81 1.62 -16.79
CA GLY A 59 0.92 0.18 -16.55
C GLY A 59 -0.44 -0.50 -16.63
N THR A 60 -0.53 -1.73 -16.12
CA THR A 60 -1.82 -2.42 -15.93
C THR A 60 -1.97 -2.93 -14.50
N ASP A 61 -3.19 -2.85 -13.98
CA ASP A 61 -3.55 -3.40 -12.67
C ASP A 61 -3.75 -4.93 -12.73
N LEU A 62 -4.13 -5.54 -11.59
CA LEU A 62 -4.39 -6.99 -11.51
C LEU A 62 -5.58 -7.46 -12.36
N ALA A 63 -6.51 -6.57 -12.69
CA ALA A 63 -7.65 -6.83 -13.57
C ALA A 63 -7.33 -6.54 -15.05
N GLY A 64 -6.07 -6.19 -15.36
CA GLY A 64 -5.62 -5.82 -16.69
C GLY A 64 -6.11 -4.45 -17.16
N GLN A 65 -6.67 -3.62 -16.26
CA GLN A 65 -7.10 -2.27 -16.58
C GLN A 65 -5.91 -1.31 -16.62
N PRO A 66 -5.94 -0.26 -17.46
CA PRO A 66 -4.90 0.75 -17.47
C PRO A 66 -4.73 1.40 -16.09
N LEU A 67 -3.49 1.46 -15.62
CA LEU A 67 -3.11 2.16 -14.40
C LEU A 67 -2.13 3.28 -14.75
N PRO A 68 -2.54 4.55 -14.71
CA PRO A 68 -1.65 5.69 -14.93
C PRO A 68 -0.50 5.70 -13.93
N LEU A 69 0.72 5.98 -14.39
CA LEU A 69 1.87 6.10 -13.49
C LEU A 69 1.71 7.28 -12.53
N CYS A 70 1.06 8.37 -12.95
CA CYS A 70 0.75 9.52 -12.11
C CYS A 70 -0.16 9.20 -10.90
N ASP A 71 -0.89 8.08 -10.92
CA ASP A 71 -1.71 7.63 -9.79
C ASP A 71 -0.88 6.87 -8.73
N THR A 72 0.30 6.37 -9.10
CA THR A 72 1.10 5.51 -8.22
C THR A 72 1.56 6.17 -6.91
N PRO A 73 1.84 7.48 -6.82
CA PRO A 73 2.10 8.15 -5.54
C PRO A 73 0.90 8.12 -4.60
N TYR A 74 -0.31 8.39 -5.10
CA TYR A 74 -1.53 8.29 -4.30
C TYR A 74 -1.78 6.85 -3.82
N LEU A 75 -1.65 5.87 -4.73
CA LEU A 75 -1.78 4.46 -4.39
C LEU A 75 -0.78 4.05 -3.29
N ARG A 76 0.49 4.47 -3.40
CA ARG A 76 1.49 4.19 -2.37
C ARG A 76 1.15 4.85 -1.03
N ALA A 77 0.70 6.11 -1.03
CA ALA A 77 0.27 6.79 0.18
C ALA A 77 -0.87 6.03 0.88
N ARG A 78 -1.84 5.55 0.09
CA ARG A 78 -2.94 4.71 0.58
C ARG A 78 -2.45 3.43 1.24
N GLU A 79 -1.59 2.66 0.57
CA GLU A 79 -1.06 1.42 1.15
C GLU A 79 -0.27 1.70 2.45
N LEU A 80 0.55 2.76 2.48
CA LEU A 80 1.33 3.10 3.67
C LEU A 80 0.47 3.52 4.86
N TRP A 81 -0.49 4.44 4.66
CA TRP A 81 -1.32 4.92 5.76
C TRP A 81 -2.23 3.83 6.32
N LEU A 82 -2.87 3.04 5.45
CA LEU A 82 -3.75 1.97 5.88
C LEU A 82 -2.97 0.87 6.60
N HIS A 83 -1.81 0.45 6.07
CA HIS A 83 -1.02 -0.57 6.74
C HIS A 83 -0.29 -0.07 7.99
N ALA A 84 -0.03 1.24 8.13
CA ALA A 84 0.44 1.80 9.38
C ALA A 84 -0.62 1.64 10.50
N LEU A 85 -1.92 1.80 10.17
CA LEU A 85 -3.01 1.50 11.09
C LEU A 85 -3.11 -0.01 11.38
N ASP A 86 -2.99 -0.87 10.36
CA ASP A 86 -3.02 -2.33 10.53
C ASP A 86 -1.90 -2.85 11.46
N LEU A 87 -0.71 -2.26 11.37
CA LEU A 87 0.45 -2.61 12.20
C LEU A 87 0.24 -2.30 13.69
N ASP A 88 -0.72 -1.44 14.03
CA ASP A 88 -1.07 -1.06 15.40
C ASP A 88 0.15 -0.59 16.23
N ALA A 89 1.10 0.06 15.55
CA ALA A 89 2.39 0.49 16.12
C ALA A 89 2.42 1.99 16.45
N GLY A 90 1.26 2.58 16.75
CA GLY A 90 1.13 3.98 17.18
C GLY A 90 0.49 4.94 16.17
N ALA A 91 0.31 4.53 14.91
CA ALA A 91 -0.41 5.32 13.92
C ALA A 91 -1.88 5.50 14.28
N ARG A 92 -2.44 6.68 14.00
CA ARG A 92 -3.84 7.05 14.24
C ARG A 92 -4.41 7.76 13.01
N LEU A 93 -5.72 7.65 12.79
CA LEU A 93 -6.41 8.34 11.69
C LEU A 93 -6.16 9.86 11.68
N ARG A 94 -6.08 10.47 12.87
CA ARG A 94 -5.78 11.91 13.03
C ARG A 94 -4.37 12.31 12.57
N ASP A 95 -3.47 11.35 12.37
CA ASP A 95 -2.11 11.62 11.88
C ASP A 95 -2.10 11.74 10.34
N MET A 96 -3.19 11.33 9.68
CA MET A 96 -3.34 11.40 8.23
C MET A 96 -3.75 12.82 7.78
N PRO A 97 -3.25 13.32 6.64
CA PRO A 97 -3.71 14.59 6.08
C PRO A 97 -5.21 14.56 5.80
N ALA A 98 -5.92 15.63 6.16
CA ALA A 98 -7.39 15.69 6.06
C ALA A 98 -7.88 15.55 4.62
N GLU A 99 -7.18 16.14 3.66
CA GLU A 99 -7.43 16.02 2.23
C GLU A 99 -7.27 14.58 1.73
N PHE A 100 -6.32 13.83 2.31
CA PHE A 100 -6.12 12.43 1.97
C PHE A 100 -7.25 11.57 2.51
N VAL A 101 -7.69 11.81 3.76
CA VAL A 101 -8.85 11.13 4.35
C VAL A 101 -10.11 11.38 3.52
N ALA A 102 -10.34 12.62 3.07
CA ALA A 102 -11.48 12.96 2.22
C ALA A 102 -11.43 12.26 0.84
N ALA A 103 -10.24 12.17 0.23
CA ALA A 103 -10.06 11.45 -1.03
C ALA A 103 -10.31 9.94 -0.87
N LEU A 104 -9.75 9.34 0.18
CA LEU A 104 -9.95 7.92 0.50
C LEU A 104 -11.42 7.60 0.76
N ALA A 105 -12.09 8.46 1.53
CA ALA A 105 -13.53 8.38 1.78
C ALA A 105 -14.34 8.37 0.48
N ALA A 106 -14.13 9.34 -0.41
CA ALA A 106 -14.84 9.38 -1.69
C ALA A 106 -14.58 8.11 -2.53
N GLU A 107 -13.35 7.58 -2.49
CA GLU A 107 -12.99 6.31 -3.15
C GLU A 107 -13.72 5.08 -2.57
N LEU A 108 -14.01 5.08 -1.26
CA LEU A 108 -14.76 4.01 -0.60
C LEU A 108 -16.28 4.17 -0.76
N ASP A 109 -16.77 5.41 -0.75
CA ASP A 109 -18.20 5.72 -0.86
C ASP A 109 -18.74 5.42 -2.28
N THR A 110 -17.89 5.59 -3.31
CA THR A 110 -18.19 5.08 -4.66
C THR A 110 -18.34 3.55 -4.72
N ARG A 111 -17.88 2.83 -3.69
CA ARG A 111 -18.02 1.38 -3.55
C ARG A 111 -19.10 0.96 -2.54
N ALA A 112 -19.53 1.85 -1.63
CA ALA A 112 -20.60 1.61 -0.64
C ALA A 112 -21.20 2.93 -0.13
N GLY A 113 -22.51 3.15 -0.30
CA GLY A 113 -23.18 4.44 0.00
C GLY A 113 -23.39 4.81 1.48
N ASP A 114 -22.33 4.86 2.29
CA ASP A 114 -22.29 5.40 3.68
C ASP A 114 -21.23 6.51 3.80
N SER A 115 -21.08 7.16 4.97
CA SER A 115 -20.13 8.28 5.20
C SER A 115 -18.65 7.85 5.27
N ALA A 116 -17.80 8.46 4.43
CA ALA A 116 -16.38 8.76 4.58
C ALA A 116 -15.60 8.18 5.78
N GLU A 117 -15.75 8.78 6.96
CA GLU A 117 -14.98 8.42 8.17
C GLU A 117 -15.47 7.10 8.77
N THR A 118 -16.78 6.83 8.64
CA THR A 118 -17.41 5.57 9.05
C THR A 118 -16.98 4.43 8.13
N ALA A 119 -16.79 4.65 6.83
CA ALA A 119 -16.36 3.62 5.88
C ALA A 119 -14.91 3.17 6.16
N VAL A 120 -13.99 4.12 6.37
CA VAL A 120 -12.60 3.82 6.77
C VAL A 120 -12.56 3.15 8.15
N GLN A 121 -13.29 3.67 9.12
CA GLN A 121 -13.37 3.10 10.47
C GLN A 121 -14.08 1.72 10.49
N ALA A 122 -15.04 1.45 9.62
CA ALA A 122 -15.68 0.13 9.52
C ALA A 122 -14.75 -0.92 8.90
N HIS A 123 -13.90 -0.50 7.96
CA HIS A 123 -12.93 -1.37 7.30
C HIS A 123 -11.70 -1.64 8.18
N PHE A 124 -11.20 -0.64 8.90
CA PHE A 124 -9.94 -0.72 9.67
C PHE A 124 -10.09 -0.58 11.19
N GLY A 125 -11.17 0.03 11.67
CA GLY A 125 -11.40 0.34 13.09
C GLY A 125 -12.14 -0.74 13.90
N ALA A 126 -12.73 -1.74 13.26
CA ALA A 126 -13.46 -2.83 13.95
C ALA A 126 -12.56 -3.95 14.51
N GLY A 127 -11.24 -3.73 14.63
CA GLY A 127 -10.31 -4.73 15.14
C GLY A 127 -10.17 -5.98 14.26
N ARG A 128 -10.75 -5.98 13.05
CA ARG A 128 -10.48 -6.99 12.03
C ARG A 128 -9.16 -6.66 11.37
N ARG A 129 -8.07 -7.06 12.04
CA ARG A 129 -6.72 -7.12 11.47
C ARG A 129 -6.79 -8.03 10.22
N PRO A 130 -6.54 -7.53 9.01
CA PRO A 130 -6.51 -8.39 7.81
C PRO A 130 -5.34 -9.38 7.87
N PHE A 131 -4.30 -9.04 8.65
CA PHE A 131 -3.13 -9.87 8.89
C PHE A 131 -2.77 -9.89 10.38
N GLY A 132 -2.70 -11.09 10.97
CA GLY A 132 -2.15 -11.33 12.30
C GLY A 132 -3.20 -11.55 13.41
N VAL A 133 -2.88 -12.50 14.29
CA VAL A 133 -3.67 -12.84 15.48
C VAL A 133 -3.67 -11.66 16.45
N ALA A 134 -4.83 -11.30 17.00
CA ALA A 134 -4.91 -10.30 18.05
C ALA A 134 -4.05 -10.70 19.26
N GLY A 135 -3.20 -9.78 19.75
CA GLY A 135 -2.48 -9.94 21.01
C GLY A 135 -1.03 -10.44 20.96
N ALA A 136 -0.37 -10.46 19.78
CA ALA A 136 1.08 -10.66 19.74
C ALA A 136 1.78 -9.49 20.46
N LYS A 137 2.29 -9.73 21.67
CA LYS A 137 3.17 -8.78 22.35
C LYS A 137 4.46 -8.64 21.55
N LEU A 138 4.89 -7.40 21.34
CA LEU A 138 6.25 -7.14 20.89
C LEU A 138 7.23 -7.76 21.90
N PRO A 139 8.36 -8.33 21.44
CA PRO A 139 9.43 -8.79 22.32
C PRO A 139 9.87 -7.68 23.30
N GLU A 140 10.18 -8.06 24.54
CA GLU A 140 10.56 -7.10 25.60
C GLU A 140 11.87 -6.35 25.30
N ASP A 141 12.66 -6.82 24.34
CA ASP A 141 13.91 -6.24 23.87
C ASP A 141 13.75 -5.32 22.63
N TRP A 142 12.52 -4.93 22.29
CA TRP A 142 12.26 -3.97 21.22
C TRP A 142 12.79 -2.57 21.58
N PRO A 143 13.65 -1.95 20.75
CA PRO A 143 14.43 -0.78 21.16
C PRO A 143 13.68 0.58 21.18
N TYR A 144 12.34 0.59 21.15
CA TYR A 144 11.50 1.81 21.22
C TYR A 144 10.23 1.60 22.02
#